data_AF-A0A9E4B8I8-F1
#
_entry.id   AF-A0A9E4B8I8-F1
#
_cell.length_a   1.000
_cell.length_b   1.000
_cell.length_c   1.000
_cell.angle_alpha   90.00
_cell.angle_beta   90.00
_cell.angle_gamma   90.00
#
_symmetry.space_group_name_H-M   'P 1'
#
loop_
_entity.id
_entity.type
_entity.pdbx_description
1 polymer ?
#
loop_
_entity_poly.entity_id
_entity_poly.type
_entity_poly.pdbx_seq_one_letter_code
_entity_poly.pdbx_strand_id
1 'polypeptide(L)'
;MTQPDHPGRWLAVGVVAWLGVAVTGVESARQSGAMRDLFQRLSTNQQTQDGLLAEYRLLLLERATLAAYQNVERIAAEELDMGFPEKVHRVERWPRERG
;
A
#
# COMPACT_ATOMS: atom_id res chain seq x y z
N MET A 1 -48.09 41.90 -16.65
CA MET A 1 -47.29 41.30 -17.74
C MET A 1 -46.15 42.24 -18.04
N THR A 2 -44.98 42.04 -17.42
CA THR A 2 -43.80 42.91 -17.58
C THR A 2 -43.08 42.54 -18.86
N GLN A 3 -43.27 43.35 -19.90
CA GLN A 3 -42.55 43.26 -21.15
C GLN A 3 -41.07 43.61 -20.90
N PRO A 4 -40.09 42.82 -21.38
CA PRO A 4 -38.69 43.13 -21.12
C PRO A 4 -38.23 44.27 -22.03
N ASP A 5 -37.94 45.42 -21.41
CA ASP A 5 -37.70 46.70 -22.10
C ASP A 5 -36.45 46.72 -23.00
N HIS A 6 -35.55 45.73 -22.93
CA HIS A 6 -34.40 45.64 -23.83
C HIS A 6 -33.96 44.18 -24.03
N PRO A 7 -34.39 43.49 -25.11
CA PRO A 7 -34.03 42.08 -25.34
C PRO A 7 -32.52 41.87 -25.43
N GLY A 8 -31.78 42.86 -25.94
CA GLY A 8 -30.32 42.82 -26.02
C GLY A 8 -29.61 42.80 -24.66
N ARG A 9 -30.18 43.43 -23.62
CA ARG A 9 -29.59 43.43 -22.27
C ARG A 9 -29.69 42.06 -21.61
N TRP A 10 -30.83 41.37 -21.78
CA TRP A 10 -31.01 40.02 -21.26
C TRP A 10 -30.14 38.99 -21.97
N LEU A 11 -29.96 39.13 -23.29
CA LEU A 11 -29.02 38.31 -24.04
C LEU A 11 -27.57 38.55 -23.58
N ALA A 12 -27.16 39.81 -23.37
CA ALA A 12 -25.83 40.13 -22.86
C ALA A 12 -25.59 39.52 -21.46
N VAL A 13 -26.58 39.59 -20.56
CA VAL A 13 -26.51 38.94 -19.24
C VAL A 13 -26.37 37.42 -19.36
N GLY A 14 -27.13 36.80 -20.26
CA GLY A 14 -27.04 35.37 -20.52
C GLY A 14 -25.65 34.93 -21.03
N VAL A 15 -25.06 35.71 -21.95
CA VAL A 15 -23.72 35.46 -22.50
C VAL A 15 -22.65 35.62 -21.42
N VAL A 16 -22.73 36.66 -20.59
CA VAL A 16 -21.79 36.88 -19.48
C VAL A 16 -21.89 35.75 -18.45
N ALA A 17 -23.10 35.29 -18.11
CA ALA A 17 -23.29 34.16 -17.21
C ALA A 17 -22.69 32.87 -17.77
N TRP A 18 -22.88 32.59 -19.07
CA TRP A 18 -22.29 31.44 -19.74
C TRP A 18 -20.76 31.49 -19.78
N LEU A 19 -20.19 32.66 -20.04
CA LEU A 19 -18.73 32.87 -20.00
C LEU A 19 -18.19 32.65 -18.57
N GLY A 20 -18.89 33.13 -17.54
CA GLY A 20 -18.53 32.89 -16.15
C GLY A 20 -18.49 31.40 -15.79
N VAL A 21 -19.50 30.64 -16.23
CA VAL A 21 -19.56 29.17 -16.04
C VAL A 21 -18.41 28.49 -16.78
N ALA A 22 -18.13 28.88 -18.02
CA ALA A 22 -17.06 28.30 -18.83
C ALA A 22 -15.68 28.53 -18.20
N VAL A 23 -15.40 29.75 -17.73
CA VAL A 23 -14.14 30.08 -17.03
C VAL A 23 -14.01 29.27 -15.74
N THR A 24 -15.09 29.18 -14.96
CA THR A 24 -15.12 28.39 -13.71
C THR A 24 -14.87 26.90 -13.97
N GLY A 25 -15.45 26.36 -15.04
CA GLY A 25 -15.24 24.96 -15.45
C GLY A 25 -13.79 24.68 -15.85
N VAL A 26 -13.15 25.59 -16.59
CA VAL A 26 -11.73 25.47 -16.99
C VAL A 26 -10.81 25.54 -15.77
N GLU A 27 -11.08 26.44 -14.83
CA GLU A 27 -10.28 26.58 -13.61
C GLU A 27 -10.35 25.31 -12.73
N SER A 28 -11.55 24.74 -12.57
CA SER A 28 -11.75 23.47 -11.87
C SER A 28 -11.02 22.30 -12.54
N ALA A 29 -10.99 22.26 -13.88
CA ALA A 29 -10.25 21.25 -14.63
C ALA A 29 -8.72 21.40 -14.45
N ARG A 30 -8.20 22.63 -14.37
CA ARG A 30 -6.78 22.89 -14.08
C ARG A 30 -6.41 22.46 -12.66
N GLN A 31 -7.27 22.76 -11.69
CA GLN A 31 -7.07 22.33 -10.31
C GLN A 31 -7.08 20.80 -10.18
N SER A 32 -7.93 20.13 -10.96
CA SER A 32 -7.96 18.66 -11.07
C SER A 32 -6.66 18.10 -11.67
N GLY A 33 -6.06 18.80 -12.65
CA GLY A 33 -4.76 18.44 -13.21
C GLY A 33 -3.61 18.53 -12.17
N ALA A 34 -3.59 19.60 -11.37
CA ALA A 34 -2.62 19.77 -10.29
C ALA A 34 -2.77 18.70 -9.19
N MET A 35 -4.01 18.32 -8.87
CA MET A 35 -4.28 17.25 -7.91
C MET A 35 -3.76 15.90 -8.41
N ARG A 36 -3.86 15.63 -9.72
CA ARG A 36 -3.32 14.39 -10.33
C ARG A 36 -1.80 14.30 -10.20
N ASP A 37 -1.06 15.38 -10.42
CA ASP A 37 0.40 15.39 -10.22
C ASP A 37 0.76 15.08 -8.75
N LEU A 38 0.04 15.69 -7.81
CA LEU A 38 0.24 15.45 -6.39
C LEU A 38 -0.05 13.99 -6.00
N PHE A 39 -1.17 13.42 -6.49
CA PHE A 39 -1.50 12.02 -6.28
C PHE A 39 -0.49 11.06 -6.91
N GLN A 40 0.07 11.41 -8.07
CA GLN A 40 1.08 10.61 -8.73
C GLN A 40 2.40 10.61 -7.94
N ARG A 41 2.81 11.77 -7.38
CA ARG A 41 3.95 11.86 -6.46
C ARG A 41 3.71 11.10 -5.16
N LEU A 42 2.49 11.17 -4.61
CA LEU A 42 2.13 10.41 -3.42
C LEU A 42 2.19 8.91 -3.69
N SER A 43 1.61 8.44 -4.81
CA SER A 43 1.58 7.04 -5.21
C SER A 43 2.99 6.46 -5.41
N THR A 44 3.88 7.21 -6.05
CA THR A 44 5.28 6.79 -6.24
C THR A 44 6.06 6.73 -4.92
N ASN A 45 5.82 7.66 -4.00
CA ASN A 45 6.39 7.61 -2.65
C ASN A 45 5.85 6.40 -1.86
N GLN A 46 4.54 6.16 -1.92
CA GLN A 46 3.86 5.04 -1.28
C GLN A 46 4.45 3.69 -1.75
N GLN A 47 4.64 3.50 -3.06
CA GLN A 47 5.25 2.28 -3.61
C GLN A 47 6.67 2.06 -3.09
N THR A 48 7.46 3.14 -2.96
CA THR A 48 8.81 3.06 -2.42
C THR A 48 8.79 2.67 -0.94
N GLN A 49 7.87 3.25 -0.17
CA GLN A 49 7.68 2.94 1.25
C GLN A 49 7.23 1.48 1.46
N ASP A 50 6.32 0.99 0.62
CA ASP A 50 5.83 -0.39 0.70
C ASP A 50 6.95 -1.41 0.42
N GLY A 51 7.83 -1.13 -0.55
CA GLY A 51 9.00 -1.98 -0.83
C GLY A 51 9.97 -2.06 0.35
N LEU A 52 10.31 -0.91 0.94
CA LEU A 52 11.18 -0.84 2.12
C LEU A 52 10.56 -1.53 3.34
N LEU A 53 9.24 -1.40 3.53
CA LEU A 53 8.52 -2.08 4.60
C LEU A 53 8.52 -3.61 4.43
N ALA A 54 8.40 -4.10 3.20
CA ALA A 54 8.47 -5.54 2.92
C ALA A 54 9.84 -6.12 3.26
N GLU A 55 10.92 -5.42 2.85
CA GLU A 55 12.29 -5.84 3.14
C GLU A 55 12.60 -5.79 4.64
N TYR A 56 12.17 -4.71 5.33
CA TYR A 56 12.33 -4.58 6.77
C TYR A 56 11.61 -5.69 7.55
N ARG A 57 10.40 -6.08 7.12
CA ARG A 57 9.66 -7.21 7.72
C ARG A 57 10.41 -8.52 7.55
N LEU A 58 11.00 -8.77 6.39
CA LEU A 58 11.79 -9.98 6.14
C LEU A 58 13.02 -10.03 7.06
N LEU A 59 13.78 -8.93 7.14
CA LEU A 59 14.94 -8.81 8.03
C LEU A 59 14.57 -9.00 9.51
N LEU A 60 13.46 -8.42 9.96
CA LEU A 60 12.95 -8.64 11.31
C LEU A 60 12.57 -10.09 11.55
N LEU A 61 11.93 -10.74 10.58
CA LEU A 61 11.58 -12.15 10.67
C LEU A 61 12.83 -13.02 10.77
N GLU A 62 13.85 -12.78 9.94
CA GLU A 62 15.13 -13.50 9.99
C GLU A 62 15.79 -13.37 11.36
N ARG A 63 15.87 -12.14 11.89
CA ARG A 63 16.44 -11.88 13.22
C ARG A 63 15.64 -12.52 14.34
N ALA A 64 14.31 -12.42 14.30
CA ALA A 64 13.44 -13.05 15.29
C ALA A 64 13.59 -14.57 15.26
N THR A 65 13.70 -15.16 14.07
CA THR A 65 13.90 -16.60 13.90
C THR A 65 15.25 -17.05 14.46
N LEU A 66 16.33 -16.32 14.16
CA LEU A 66 17.66 -16.58 14.72
C LEU A 66 17.67 -16.48 16.25
N ALA A 67 17.05 -15.45 16.82
CA ALA A 67 16.94 -15.27 18.26
C ALA A 67 16.12 -16.41 18.91
N ALA A 68 15.04 -16.85 18.25
CA ALA A 68 14.25 -17.99 18.70
C ALA A 68 15.07 -19.29 18.70
N TYR A 69 15.86 -19.55 17.64
CA TYR A 69 16.75 -20.70 17.58
C TYR A 69 17.78 -20.69 18.71
N GLN A 70 18.43 -19.55 18.95
CA GLN A 70 19.40 -19.42 20.05
C GLN A 70 18.75 -19.64 21.41
N ASN A 71 17.52 -19.17 21.61
CA ASN A 71 16.82 -19.37 22.86
C ASN A 71 16.40 -20.83 23.06
N VAL A 72 15.94 -21.51 22.01
CA VAL A 72 15.62 -22.94 22.05
C VAL A 72 16.88 -23.76 22.34
N GLU A 73 18.00 -23.47 21.67
CA GLU A 73 19.29 -24.13 21.88
C GLU A 73 19.74 -23.97 23.34
N ARG A 74 19.66 -22.75 23.87
CA ARG A 74 20.01 -22.45 25.26
C ARG A 74 19.12 -23.23 26.23
N ILE A 75 17.81 -23.25 26.03
CA ILE A 75 16.88 -24.00 26.90
C ILE A 75 17.14 -25.51 26.79
N ALA A 76 17.39 -26.04 25.59
CA ALA A 76 17.69 -27.45 25.38
C ALA A 76 18.99 -27.89 26.08
N ALA A 77 20.04 -27.05 26.00
CA ALA A 77 21.34 -27.35 26.59
C ALA A 77 21.36 -27.10 28.11
N GLU A 78 20.87 -25.95 28.59
CA GLU A 78 20.99 -25.54 29.99
C GLU A 78 19.92 -26.16 30.89
N GLU A 79 18.67 -26.23 30.41
CA GLU A 79 17.53 -26.66 31.24
C GLU A 79 17.23 -28.15 31.09
N LEU A 80 17.49 -28.71 29.90
CA LEU A 80 17.11 -30.09 29.55
C LEU A 80 18.32 -31.04 29.41
N ASP A 81 19.55 -30.54 29.58
CA ASP A 81 20.82 -31.29 29.44
C ASP A 81 20.90 -32.10 28.13
N MET A 82 20.27 -31.58 27.06
CA MET A 82 20.23 -32.24 25.76
C MET A 82 21.50 -31.92 24.97
N GLY A 83 22.36 -32.91 24.79
CA GLY A 83 23.46 -32.88 23.83
C GLY A 83 23.04 -33.39 22.45
N PHE A 84 23.52 -32.76 21.38
CA PHE A 84 23.26 -33.22 20.01
C PHE A 84 23.85 -34.63 19.80
N PRO A 85 23.05 -35.66 19.45
CA PRO A 85 23.52 -37.04 19.37
C PRO A 85 24.45 -37.23 18.16
N GLU A 86 25.63 -37.81 18.42
CA GLU A 86 26.71 -38.00 17.44
C GLU A 86 26.38 -39.03 16.33
N LYS A 87 25.32 -39.83 16.51
CA LYS A 87 24.84 -40.83 15.54
C LYS A 87 23.34 -40.68 15.32
N VAL A 88 22.97 -40.15 14.15
CA VAL A 88 21.57 -40.02 13.74
C VAL A 88 21.21 -41.23 12.88
N HIS A 89 20.36 -42.13 13.39
CA HIS A 89 19.81 -43.22 12.57
C HIS A 89 18.63 -42.70 11.73
N ARG A 90 18.77 -42.78 10.41
CA ARG A 90 17.71 -42.42 9.46
C ARG A 90 16.54 -43.39 9.65
N VAL A 91 15.40 -42.86 10.11
CA VAL A 91 14.15 -43.62 10.16
C VAL A 91 13.65 -43.80 8.73
N GLU A 92 13.80 -44.99 8.16
CA GLU A 92 13.17 -45.33 6.89
C GLU A 92 11.66 -45.43 7.09
N ARG A 93 10.91 -44.69 6.26
CA ARG A 93 9.45 -44.67 6.30
C ARG A 93 8.93 -46.06 5.95
N TRP A 94 8.35 -46.76 6.94
CA TRP A 94 7.71 -48.06 6.77
C TRP A 94 6.69 -48.01 5.62
N PRO A 95 6.72 -48.96 4.66
CA PRO A 95 5.75 -48.97 3.57
C PRO A 95 4.37 -49.27 4.14
N ARG A 96 3.42 -48.34 3.94
CA ARG A 96 2.01 -48.64 4.17
C ARG A 96 1.57 -49.63 3.09
N GLU A 97 1.48 -50.90 3.47
CA GLU A 97 0.74 -51.88 2.69
C GLU A 97 -0.70 -51.39 2.55
N ARG A 98 -1.10 -51.17 1.30
CA ARG A 98 -2.49 -50.94 0.93
C ARG A 98 -3.21 -52.29 0.97
N GLY A 99 -4.10 -52.44 1.94
CA GLY A 99 -5.23 -53.37 1.85
C GLY A 99 -6.42 -52.67 1.21
#